data_AF-A0A510JF54-F1
#
_entry.id   AF-A0A510JF54-F1
#
_cell.length_a   1.000
_cell.length_b   1.000
_cell.length_c   1.000
_cell.angle_alpha   90.00
_cell.angle_beta   90.00
_cell.angle_gamma   90.00
#
_symmetry.space_group_name_H-M   'P 1'
#
loop_
_entity.id
_entity.type
_entity.pdbx_description
1 polymer ?
#
loop_
_entity_poly.entity_id
_entity_poly.type
_entity_poly.pdbx_seq_one_letter_code
_entity_poly.pdbx_strand_id
1 'polypeptide(L)'
;MRTGVNNCNNEADVMKSVEEATDRAVNAQVEKNLFLGEYKERIIKALTFEEIKEKGIYYEIEKALENKDAAKMVISRHVDFNNIKKYIEIAKQKKIPYKMIDNLASMGEIALVVVAKDAIIHEAGDEIIVTSKLEKCHLKHLPDVYYEAMESAVCNFHLNIIKNEMPEYAKNYKELTFMDKLFGSKCPICQKLGGKKRG
;
A
#
# COMPACT_ATOMS: atom_id res chain seq x y z
N MET A 1 49.35 48.51 13.85
CA MET A 1 47.94 48.20 14.10
C MET A 1 47.56 47.03 13.19
N ARG A 2 47.28 45.85 13.76
CA ARG A 2 46.90 44.65 13.00
C ARG A 2 45.39 44.70 12.71
N THR A 3 45.05 44.44 11.46
CA THR A 3 43.71 44.32 10.89
C THR A 3 42.96 43.16 11.54
N GLY A 4 41.84 43.46 12.21
CA GLY A 4 40.86 42.45 12.63
C GLY A 4 40.01 42.07 11.42
N VAL A 5 40.19 40.84 10.93
CA VAL A 5 39.40 40.28 9.83
C VAL A 5 38.15 39.62 10.40
N ASN A 6 37.00 40.09 9.93
CA ASN A 6 35.71 39.41 9.76
C ASN A 6 35.61 37.96 10.30
N ASN A 7 35.18 37.79 11.55
CA ASN A 7 34.88 36.46 12.12
C ASN A 7 33.37 36.20 12.31
N CYS A 8 32.54 37.24 12.33
CA CYS A 8 31.12 37.12 12.71
C CYS A 8 30.22 36.54 11.60
N ASN A 9 30.60 36.71 10.32
CA ASN A 9 29.80 36.20 9.20
C ASN A 9 29.96 34.68 9.00
N ASN A 10 31.07 34.09 9.45
CA ASN A 10 31.31 32.65 9.31
C ASN A 10 30.62 31.85 10.41
N GLU A 11 30.60 32.34 11.66
CA GLU A 11 29.97 31.63 12.78
C GLU A 11 28.45 31.52 12.61
N ALA A 12 27.78 32.58 12.17
CA ALA A 12 26.34 32.58 11.91
C ALA A 12 25.94 31.65 10.75
N ASP A 13 26.75 31.62 9.68
CA ASP A 13 26.51 30.75 8.51
C ASP A 13 26.76 29.27 8.85
N VAL A 14 27.79 29.00 9.67
CA VAL A 14 28.03 27.67 10.23
C VAL A 14 26.89 27.24 11.15
N MET A 15 26.42 28.11 12.06
CA MET A 15 25.31 27.80 12.97
C MET A 15 24.03 27.46 12.19
N LYS A 16 23.70 28.27 11.18
CA LYS A 16 22.55 28.02 10.29
C LYS A 16 22.68 26.70 9.53
N SER A 17 23.87 26.38 9.00
CA SER A 17 24.11 25.11 8.31
C SER A 17 23.95 23.89 9.22
N VAL A 18 24.34 24.03 10.50
CA VAL A 18 24.19 22.99 11.54
C VAL A 18 22.73 22.83 11.94
N GLU A 19 21.98 23.92 12.12
CA GLU A 19 20.54 23.88 12.36
C GLU A 19 19.80 23.19 11.20
N GLU A 20 20.06 23.59 9.95
CA GLU A 20 19.47 22.95 8.78
C GLU A 20 19.85 21.46 8.66
N ALA A 21 21.08 21.09 8.98
CA ALA A 21 21.50 19.69 9.00
C ALA A 21 20.79 18.89 10.10
N THR A 22 20.56 19.51 11.26
CA THR A 22 19.84 18.92 12.39
C THR A 22 18.36 18.72 12.04
N ASP A 23 17.71 19.73 11.46
CA ASP A 23 16.31 19.64 11.01
C ASP A 23 16.13 18.59 9.92
N ARG A 24 17.05 18.50 8.96
CA ARG A 24 17.07 17.43 7.95
C ARG A 24 17.21 16.04 8.61
N ALA A 25 18.10 15.90 9.60
CA ALA A 25 18.29 14.63 10.30
C ALA A 25 17.06 14.22 11.11
N VAL A 26 16.41 15.17 11.79
CA VAL A 26 15.16 14.95 12.54
C VAL A 26 14.03 14.56 11.60
N ASN A 27 13.84 15.28 10.49
CA ASN A 27 12.82 14.96 9.50
C ASN A 27 13.05 13.59 8.86
N ALA A 28 14.29 13.26 8.50
CA ALA A 28 14.65 11.94 7.99
C ALA A 28 14.38 10.82 9.03
N GLN A 29 14.57 11.10 10.32
CA GLN A 29 14.26 10.16 11.38
C GLN A 29 12.74 9.96 11.56
N VAL A 30 11.95 11.02 11.45
CA VAL A 30 10.48 10.95 11.46
C VAL A 30 9.96 10.15 10.26
N GLU A 31 10.49 10.39 9.06
CA GLU A 31 10.10 9.63 7.85
C GLU A 31 10.49 8.14 7.95
N LYS A 32 11.68 7.83 8.47
CA LYS A 32 12.07 6.43 8.74
C LYS A 32 11.15 5.77 9.75
N ASN A 33 10.74 6.47 10.79
CA ASN A 33 9.82 5.93 11.79
C ASN A 33 8.44 5.63 11.19
N LEU A 34 8.04 6.35 10.14
CA LEU A 34 6.80 6.11 9.41
C LEU A 34 6.89 4.86 8.52
N PHE A 35 7.95 4.70 7.73
CA PHE A 35 8.11 3.60 6.76
C PHE A 35 8.93 2.43 7.28
N LEU A 36 8.65 2.00 8.52
CA LEU A 36 9.22 0.76 9.07
C LEU A 36 10.76 0.75 9.05
N GLY A 37 11.39 1.87 9.38
CA GLY A 37 12.84 2.03 9.44
C GLY A 37 13.53 2.16 8.08
N GLU A 38 12.78 2.28 6.99
CA GLU A 38 13.29 2.41 5.63
C GLU A 38 13.14 3.85 5.14
N TYR A 39 14.00 4.27 4.22
CA TYR A 39 13.96 5.63 3.66
C TYR A 39 12.81 5.76 2.67
N LYS A 40 12.05 6.86 2.74
CA LYS A 40 10.90 7.15 1.87
C LYS A 40 11.23 7.04 0.38
N GLU A 41 12.38 7.55 -0.04
CA GLU A 41 12.86 7.51 -1.43
C GLU A 41 13.04 6.09 -1.99
N ARG A 42 13.06 5.07 -1.13
CA ARG A 42 13.19 3.66 -1.54
C ARG A 42 11.87 2.90 -1.46
N ILE A 43 10.78 3.51 -1.03
CA ILE A 43 9.51 2.81 -0.84
C ILE A 43 8.76 2.74 -2.16
N ILE A 44 8.59 1.54 -2.72
CA ILE A 44 7.82 1.34 -3.95
C ILE A 44 6.33 1.53 -3.67
N LYS A 45 5.80 0.83 -2.66
CA LYS A 45 4.41 0.95 -2.20
C LYS A 45 4.29 0.57 -0.73
N ALA A 46 3.27 1.09 -0.07
CA ALA A 46 2.97 0.84 1.34
C ALA A 46 1.46 0.57 1.57
N LEU A 47 1.17 -0.21 2.61
CA LEU A 47 -0.17 -0.38 3.18
C LEU A 47 -0.17 0.09 4.63
N THR A 48 -1.26 0.72 5.03
CA THR A 48 -1.60 0.99 6.42
C THR A 48 -2.19 -0.25 7.10
N PHE A 49 -2.38 -0.16 8.42
CA PHE A 49 -3.10 -1.15 9.22
C PHE A 49 -4.57 -1.28 8.83
N GLU A 50 -5.20 -0.25 8.27
CA GLU A 50 -6.58 -0.35 7.80
C GLU A 50 -6.64 -1.09 6.46
N GLU A 51 -5.79 -0.70 5.50
CA GLU A 51 -5.74 -1.37 4.20
C GLU A 51 -5.34 -2.85 4.31
N ILE A 52 -4.41 -3.20 5.20
CA ILE A 52 -3.98 -4.60 5.31
C ILE A 52 -5.12 -5.54 5.76
N LYS A 53 -6.09 -5.02 6.52
CA LYS A 53 -7.28 -5.75 7.00
C LYS A 53 -8.32 -5.98 5.89
N GLU A 54 -8.28 -5.21 4.81
CA GLU A 54 -9.27 -5.32 3.76
C GLU A 54 -9.19 -6.66 3.00
N LYS A 55 -10.34 -7.18 2.59
CA LYS A 55 -10.46 -8.42 1.81
C LYS A 55 -9.75 -8.34 0.46
N GLY A 56 -9.19 -9.44 -0.01
CA GLY A 56 -8.48 -9.52 -1.27
C GLY A 56 -7.09 -8.89 -1.22
N ILE A 57 -6.36 -8.99 -2.32
CA ILE A 57 -4.98 -8.49 -2.46
C ILE A 57 -5.02 -7.07 -3.04
N TYR A 58 -4.22 -6.15 -2.51
CA TYR A 58 -3.92 -4.89 -3.19
C TYR A 58 -3.01 -5.17 -4.39
N TYR A 59 -3.49 -4.88 -5.60
CA TYR A 59 -2.74 -5.16 -6.83
C TYR A 59 -1.41 -4.37 -6.85
N GLU A 60 -1.37 -3.19 -6.25
CA GLU A 60 -0.21 -2.32 -6.19
C GLU A 60 0.93 -2.97 -5.42
N ILE A 61 0.62 -3.72 -4.36
CA ILE A 61 1.62 -4.45 -3.60
C ILE A 61 2.13 -5.64 -4.40
N GLU A 62 1.24 -6.37 -5.08
CA GLU A 62 1.67 -7.46 -5.96
C GLU A 62 2.57 -6.94 -7.09
N LYS A 63 2.17 -5.85 -7.75
CA LYS A 63 2.95 -5.20 -8.82
C LYS A 63 4.26 -4.63 -8.28
N ALA A 64 4.26 -4.07 -7.07
CA ALA A 64 5.48 -3.60 -6.42
C ALA A 64 6.45 -4.75 -6.15
N LEU A 65 5.96 -5.93 -5.76
CA LEU A 65 6.79 -7.13 -5.59
C LEU A 65 7.27 -7.75 -6.92
N GLU A 66 6.66 -7.39 -8.06
CA GLU A 66 7.13 -7.73 -9.41
C GLU A 66 8.17 -6.73 -9.95
N ASN A 67 8.31 -5.57 -9.32
CA ASN A 67 9.25 -4.55 -9.75
C ASN A 67 10.68 -5.11 -9.69
N LYS A 68 11.44 -4.96 -10.77
CA LYS A 68 12.84 -5.38 -10.88
C LYS A 68 13.75 -4.79 -9.79
N ASP A 69 13.37 -3.61 -9.29
CA ASP A 69 14.10 -2.85 -8.29
C ASP A 69 13.69 -3.27 -6.87
N ALA A 70 12.64 -4.07 -6.69
CA ALA A 70 12.21 -4.59 -5.40
C ALA A 70 13.32 -5.42 -4.75
N ALA A 71 13.74 -5.00 -3.56
CA ALA A 71 14.77 -5.64 -2.77
C ALA A 71 14.19 -6.54 -1.68
N LYS A 72 13.16 -6.05 -0.98
CA LYS A 72 12.57 -6.72 0.18
C LYS A 72 11.18 -6.18 0.49
N MET A 73 10.43 -6.95 1.27
CA MET A 73 9.19 -6.50 1.92
C MET A 73 9.44 -6.37 3.42
N VAL A 74 9.01 -5.26 4.03
CA VAL A 74 9.13 -5.04 5.48
C VAL A 74 7.72 -4.94 6.05
N ILE A 75 7.49 -5.64 7.16
CA ILE A 75 6.18 -5.77 7.77
C ILE A 75 6.28 -5.45 9.26
N SER A 76 5.29 -4.74 9.79
CA SER A 76 5.15 -4.55 11.23
C SER A 76 4.72 -5.84 11.93
N ARG A 77 5.35 -6.16 13.06
CA ARG A 77 4.96 -7.33 13.90
C ARG A 77 3.58 -7.21 14.52
N HIS A 78 2.99 -6.02 14.57
CA HIS A 78 1.64 -5.80 15.11
C HIS A 78 0.52 -6.18 14.14
N VAL A 79 0.86 -6.56 12.89
CA VAL A 79 -0.13 -7.00 11.91
C VAL A 79 -0.63 -8.39 12.25
N ASP A 80 -1.94 -8.59 12.24
CA ASP A 80 -2.57 -9.91 12.35
C ASP A 80 -2.07 -10.84 11.24
N PHE A 81 -1.62 -12.04 11.62
CA PHE A 81 -1.02 -12.99 10.69
C PHE A 81 -1.95 -13.37 9.53
N ASN A 82 -3.27 -13.47 9.77
CA ASN A 82 -4.25 -13.84 8.74
C ASN A 82 -4.32 -12.78 7.64
N ASN A 83 -4.17 -11.50 8.01
CA ASN A 83 -4.20 -10.39 7.05
C ASN A 83 -2.93 -10.33 6.21
N ILE A 84 -1.76 -10.56 6.82
CA ILE A 84 -0.47 -10.46 6.12
C ILE A 84 -0.10 -11.71 5.32
N LYS A 85 -0.62 -12.90 5.70
CA LYS A 85 -0.26 -14.19 5.09
C LYS A 85 -0.31 -14.15 3.56
N LYS A 86 -1.34 -13.53 2.97
CA LYS A 86 -1.50 -13.38 1.51
C LYS A 86 -0.32 -12.68 0.85
N TYR A 87 0.24 -11.63 1.46
CA TYR A 87 1.39 -10.90 0.92
C TYR A 87 2.71 -11.66 1.13
N ILE A 88 2.85 -12.37 2.24
CA ILE A 88 4.00 -13.25 2.48
C ILE A 88 4.07 -14.35 1.41
N GLU A 89 2.93 -14.95 1.06
CA GLU A 89 2.86 -15.96 0.00
C GLU A 89 3.26 -15.40 -1.36
N ILE A 90 2.79 -14.21 -1.72
CA ILE A 90 3.19 -13.52 -2.96
C ILE A 90 4.70 -13.24 -2.98
N ALA A 91 5.25 -12.69 -1.89
CA ALA A 91 6.67 -12.40 -1.81
C ALA A 91 7.53 -13.68 -1.95
N LYS A 92 7.11 -14.78 -1.31
CA LYS A 92 7.77 -16.10 -1.46
C LYS A 92 7.73 -16.59 -2.91
N GLN A 93 6.57 -16.52 -3.57
CA GLN A 93 6.43 -16.92 -4.98
C GLN A 93 7.35 -16.10 -5.90
N LYS A 94 7.47 -14.79 -5.65
CA LYS A 94 8.34 -13.88 -6.41
C LYS A 94 9.80 -13.88 -5.93
N LYS A 95 10.15 -14.70 -4.95
CA LYS A 95 11.50 -14.80 -4.34
C LYS A 95 12.00 -13.46 -3.78
N ILE A 96 11.10 -12.61 -3.31
CA ILE A 96 11.42 -11.38 -2.59
C ILE A 96 11.57 -11.70 -1.09
N PRO A 97 12.72 -11.42 -0.47
CA PRO A 97 12.89 -11.64 0.97
C PRO A 97 11.97 -10.69 1.76
N TYR A 98 11.49 -11.16 2.91
CA TYR A 98 10.70 -10.33 3.81
C TYR A 98 11.23 -10.38 5.25
N LYS A 99 11.03 -9.29 6.00
CA LYS A 99 11.35 -9.23 7.44
C LYS A 99 10.20 -8.62 8.23
N MET A 100 10.00 -9.13 9.44
CA MET A 100 9.05 -8.58 10.41
C MET A 100 9.83 -7.74 11.43
N ILE A 101 9.50 -6.47 11.56
CA ILE A 101 10.13 -5.58 12.53
C ILE A 101 9.18 -5.26 13.68
N ASP A 102 9.76 -5.20 14.87
CA ASP A 102 9.11 -4.60 16.03
C ASP A 102 9.56 -3.15 16.04
N ASN A 103 8.65 -2.21 15.85
CA ASN A 103 8.99 -0.80 15.93
C ASN A 103 8.20 -0.18 17.08
N LEU A 104 8.72 -0.31 18.29
CA LEU A 104 8.15 0.32 19.49
C LEU A 104 8.11 1.86 19.38
N ALA A 105 8.87 2.44 18.43
CA ALA A 105 8.91 3.87 18.15
C ALA A 105 8.06 4.29 16.92
N SER A 106 7.44 3.35 16.18
CA SER A 106 6.51 3.72 15.11
C SER A 106 5.19 4.15 15.71
N MET A 107 4.99 5.47 15.77
CA MET A 107 3.68 6.09 15.78
C MET A 107 2.98 5.99 14.40
N GLY A 108 3.51 5.19 13.47
CA GLY A 108 3.10 5.14 12.08
C GLY A 108 1.94 4.17 11.85
N GLU A 109 1.00 4.57 11.00
CA GLU A 109 -0.13 3.75 10.56
C GLU A 109 0.26 2.67 9.54
N ILE A 110 1.54 2.60 9.13
CA ILE A 110 2.05 1.69 8.10
C ILE A 110 2.25 0.27 8.65
N ALA A 111 1.62 -0.69 7.98
CA ALA A 111 1.67 -2.11 8.30
C ALA A 111 2.68 -2.88 7.44
N LEU A 112 2.85 -2.47 6.18
CA LEU A 112 3.68 -3.14 5.19
C LEU A 112 4.29 -2.13 4.23
N VAL A 113 5.56 -2.33 3.85
CA VAL A 113 6.22 -1.61 2.76
C VAL A 113 6.96 -2.56 1.83
N VAL A 114 6.94 -2.27 0.54
CA VAL A 114 7.82 -2.89 -0.46
C VAL A 114 8.96 -1.90 -0.76
N VAL A 115 10.20 -2.36 -0.63
CA VAL A 115 11.38 -1.49 -0.63
C VAL A 115 12.27 -1.81 -1.82
N ALA A 116 12.71 -0.78 -2.53
CA ALA A 116 13.64 -0.85 -3.63
C ALA A 116 15.11 -0.99 -3.16
N LYS A 117 15.97 -1.47 -4.06
CA LYS A 117 17.42 -1.57 -3.85
C LYS A 117 18.04 -0.18 -3.67
N ASP A 118 17.65 0.75 -4.52
CA ASP A 118 18.12 2.13 -4.57
C ASP A 118 16.94 3.11 -4.51
N ALA A 119 17.24 4.41 -4.47
CA ALA A 119 16.21 5.45 -4.52
C ALA A 119 15.44 5.38 -5.85
N ILE A 120 14.13 5.63 -5.79
CA ILE A 120 13.22 5.63 -6.93
C ILE A 120 12.46 6.96 -7.03
N ILE A 121 12.04 7.29 -8.24
CA ILE A 121 11.24 8.49 -8.51
C ILE A 121 9.80 8.04 -8.76
N HIS A 122 8.87 8.60 -7.98
CA HIS A 122 7.45 8.46 -8.22
C HIS A 122 6.99 9.52 -9.23
N GLU A 123 6.28 9.09 -10.27
CA GLU A 123 5.65 10.02 -11.20
C GLU A 123 4.52 10.81 -10.50
N ALA A 124 4.11 11.94 -11.08
CA ALA A 124 3.03 12.73 -10.54
C ALA A 124 1.73 11.90 -10.47
N GLY A 125 1.15 11.79 -9.26
CA GLY A 125 -0.04 10.96 -9.00
C GLY A 125 0.26 9.52 -8.56
N ASP A 126 1.52 9.09 -8.52
CA ASP A 126 1.91 7.79 -7.98
C ASP A 126 2.13 7.88 -6.45
N GLU A 127 1.07 7.72 -5.68
CA GLU A 127 1.13 7.77 -4.22
C GLU A 127 1.81 6.54 -3.62
N ILE A 128 2.67 6.72 -2.61
CA ILE A 128 3.35 5.60 -1.94
C ILE A 128 2.34 4.72 -1.18
N ILE A 129 1.45 5.36 -0.43
CA ILE A 129 0.37 4.67 0.28
C ILE A 129 -0.75 4.42 -0.73
N VAL A 130 -1.31 3.21 -0.72
CA VAL A 130 -2.38 2.86 -1.66
C VAL A 130 -3.67 3.61 -1.34
N THR A 131 -4.40 3.99 -2.39
CA THR A 131 -5.80 4.41 -2.25
C THR A 131 -6.66 3.21 -1.87
N SER A 132 -7.58 3.37 -0.91
CA SER A 132 -8.44 2.26 -0.44
C SER A 132 -9.29 1.65 -1.56
N LYS A 133 -9.60 0.35 -1.48
CA LYS A 133 -10.40 -0.31 -2.52
C LYS A 133 -11.82 0.25 -2.59
N LEU A 134 -12.36 0.70 -1.45
CA LEU A 134 -13.66 1.37 -1.39
C LEU A 134 -13.64 2.69 -2.17
N GLU A 135 -12.64 3.55 -1.93
CA GLU A 135 -12.50 4.81 -2.66
C GLU A 135 -12.33 4.55 -4.17
N LYS A 136 -11.59 3.51 -4.55
CA LYS A 136 -11.49 3.12 -5.97
C LYS A 136 -12.82 2.69 -6.58
N CYS A 137 -13.70 2.02 -5.82
CA CYS A 137 -15.06 1.77 -6.28
C CYS A 137 -15.81 3.10 -6.50
N HIS A 138 -15.70 4.05 -5.57
CA HIS A 138 -16.38 5.35 -5.66
C HIS A 138 -15.90 6.20 -6.84
N LEU A 139 -14.59 6.21 -7.11
CA LEU A 139 -14.00 6.86 -8.30
C LEU A 139 -14.51 6.27 -9.62
N LYS A 140 -15.01 5.03 -9.60
CA LYS A 140 -15.67 4.37 -10.74
C LYS A 140 -17.19 4.44 -10.69
N HIS A 141 -17.74 5.21 -9.75
CA HIS A 141 -19.18 5.29 -9.48
C HIS A 141 -19.81 3.90 -9.26
N LEU A 142 -19.08 3.00 -8.61
CA LEU A 142 -19.59 1.69 -8.19
C LEU A 142 -20.03 1.77 -6.72
N PRO A 143 -21.22 1.25 -6.37
CA PRO A 143 -21.65 1.21 -4.98
C PRO A 143 -20.76 0.30 -4.11
N ASP A 144 -20.75 0.52 -2.80
CA ASP A 144 -19.93 -0.18 -1.80
C ASP A 144 -20.05 -1.71 -1.86
N VAL A 145 -21.18 -2.22 -2.34
CA VAL A 145 -21.43 -3.65 -2.51
C VAL A 145 -20.36 -4.35 -3.36
N TYR A 146 -19.72 -3.65 -4.29
CA TYR A 146 -18.62 -4.23 -5.07
C TYR A 146 -17.42 -4.50 -4.16
N TYR A 147 -17.01 -3.51 -3.36
CA TYR A 147 -15.97 -3.66 -2.34
C TYR A 147 -16.29 -4.78 -1.33
N GLU A 148 -17.50 -4.79 -0.79
CA GLU A 148 -17.92 -5.79 0.20
C GLU A 148 -17.93 -7.23 -0.34
N ALA A 149 -18.21 -7.38 -1.64
CA ALA A 149 -18.29 -8.65 -2.35
C ALA A 149 -16.92 -9.20 -2.76
N MET A 150 -15.81 -8.51 -2.48
CA MET A 150 -14.48 -9.08 -2.68
C MET A 150 -14.34 -10.42 -1.92
N GLU A 151 -13.57 -11.32 -2.53
CA GLU A 151 -13.36 -12.74 -2.19
C GLU A 151 -14.61 -13.65 -2.31
N SER A 152 -15.75 -13.09 -2.69
CA SER A 152 -17.00 -13.83 -2.88
C SER A 152 -17.19 -14.25 -4.33
N ALA A 153 -18.04 -15.26 -4.53
CA ALA A 153 -18.48 -15.67 -5.87
C ALA A 153 -19.52 -14.70 -6.42
N VAL A 154 -19.25 -14.11 -7.59
CA VAL A 154 -20.15 -13.15 -8.25
C VAL A 154 -20.59 -13.68 -9.62
N CYS A 155 -21.79 -13.30 -10.05
CA CYS A 155 -22.30 -13.75 -11.34
C CYS A 155 -21.55 -13.07 -12.51
N ASN A 156 -21.55 -13.71 -13.67
CA ASN A 156 -20.80 -13.24 -14.85
C ASN A 156 -21.16 -11.81 -15.27
N PHE A 157 -22.41 -11.38 -15.04
CA PHE A 157 -22.81 -9.99 -15.28
C PHE A 157 -22.00 -8.99 -14.42
N HIS A 158 -21.93 -9.22 -13.10
CA HIS A 158 -21.18 -8.35 -12.19
C HIS A 158 -19.67 -8.53 -12.34
N LEU A 159 -19.21 -9.75 -12.63
CA LEU A 159 -17.79 -9.99 -12.93
C LEU A 159 -17.33 -9.21 -14.17
N ASN A 160 -18.17 -9.09 -15.20
CA ASN A 160 -17.86 -8.30 -16.39
C ASN A 160 -17.78 -6.80 -16.08
N ILE A 161 -18.66 -6.28 -15.21
CA ILE A 161 -18.57 -4.87 -14.75
C ILE A 161 -17.23 -4.65 -14.04
N ILE A 162 -16.86 -5.54 -13.12
CA ILE A 162 -15.58 -5.45 -12.40
C ILE A 162 -14.40 -5.50 -13.37
N LYS A 163 -14.39 -6.43 -14.33
CA LYS A 163 -13.34 -6.55 -15.34
C LYS A 163 -13.19 -5.30 -16.21
N ASN A 164 -14.28 -4.59 -16.46
CA ASN A 164 -14.27 -3.38 -17.28
C ASN A 164 -13.85 -2.13 -16.47
N GLU A 165 -14.37 -1.98 -15.26
CA GLU A 165 -14.24 -0.74 -14.46
C GLU A 165 -13.01 -0.77 -13.54
N MET A 166 -12.65 -1.95 -13.03
CA MET A 166 -11.56 -2.19 -12.08
C MET A 166 -10.80 -3.49 -12.43
N PRO A 167 -10.25 -3.62 -13.65
CA PRO A 167 -9.59 -4.84 -14.11
C PRO A 167 -8.49 -5.34 -13.16
N GLU A 168 -7.76 -4.43 -12.53
CA GLU A 168 -6.69 -4.72 -11.57
C GLU A 168 -7.15 -5.54 -10.34
N TYR A 169 -8.43 -5.44 -9.97
CA TYR A 169 -9.02 -6.13 -8.82
C TYR A 169 -9.95 -7.26 -9.24
N ALA A 170 -10.10 -7.56 -10.54
CA ALA A 170 -10.97 -8.64 -11.00
C ALA A 170 -10.62 -10.00 -10.38
N LYS A 171 -9.33 -10.26 -10.15
CA LYS A 171 -8.83 -11.48 -9.47
C LYS A 171 -9.26 -11.60 -8.00
N ASN A 172 -9.69 -10.50 -7.37
CA ASN A 172 -10.19 -10.52 -6.00
C ASN A 172 -11.62 -11.07 -5.92
N TYR A 173 -12.25 -11.43 -7.04
CA TYR A 173 -13.58 -12.02 -7.06
C TYR A 173 -13.51 -13.44 -7.60
N LYS A 174 -14.39 -14.31 -7.11
CA LYS A 174 -14.55 -15.66 -7.62
C LYS A 174 -15.65 -15.66 -8.67
N GLU A 175 -15.49 -16.43 -9.74
CA GLU A 175 -16.58 -16.66 -10.67
C GLU A 175 -17.59 -17.62 -10.05
N LEU A 176 -18.87 -17.23 -10.06
CA LEU A 176 -19.94 -18.08 -9.55
C LEU A 176 -20.28 -19.15 -10.59
N THR A 177 -19.90 -20.39 -10.28
CA THR A 177 -20.03 -21.54 -11.18
C THR A 177 -21.43 -22.15 -11.14
N PHE A 178 -21.71 -23.07 -12.06
CA PHE A 178 -22.97 -23.82 -12.06
C PHE A 178 -23.18 -24.64 -10.77
N MET A 179 -22.11 -25.25 -10.25
CA MET A 179 -22.15 -26.03 -9.01
C MET A 179 -22.52 -25.14 -7.82
N ASP A 180 -21.96 -23.93 -7.75
CA ASP A 180 -22.28 -22.97 -6.68
C ASP A 180 -23.78 -22.63 -6.65
N LYS A 181 -24.40 -22.45 -7.82
CA LYS A 181 -25.85 -22.17 -7.94
C LYS A 181 -26.70 -23.33 -7.47
N LEU A 182 -26.29 -24.56 -7.77
CA LEU A 182 -26.99 -25.78 -7.37
C LEU A 182 -27.03 -25.94 -5.84
N PHE A 183 -25.97 -25.51 -5.15
CA PHE A 183 -25.91 -25.46 -3.68
C PHE A 183 -26.45 -24.15 -3.08
N GLY A 184 -27.18 -23.35 -3.86
CA GLY A 184 -27.90 -22.17 -3.38
C GLY A 184 -27.04 -20.92 -3.19
N SER A 185 -25.79 -20.92 -3.67
CA SER A 185 -24.95 -19.72 -3.63
C SER A 185 -25.52 -18.66 -4.55
N LYS A 186 -25.63 -17.44 -4.03
CA LYS A 186 -26.19 -16.27 -4.73
C LYS A 186 -25.11 -15.21 -4.87
N CYS A 187 -25.16 -14.48 -5.97
CA CYS A 187 -24.30 -13.31 -6.16
C CYS A 187 -24.68 -12.25 -5.10
N PRO A 188 -23.76 -11.85 -4.20
CA PRO A 188 -24.06 -10.88 -3.14
C PRO A 188 -24.45 -9.52 -3.71
N ILE A 189 -23.85 -9.14 -4.84
CA ILE A 189 -24.18 -7.89 -5.54
C ILE A 189 -25.61 -7.93 -6.08
N CYS A 190 -26.05 -9.06 -6.67
CA CYS A 190 -27.46 -9.21 -7.07
C CYS A 190 -28.42 -9.11 -5.88
N GLN A 191 -28.05 -9.68 -4.73
CA GLN A 191 -28.91 -9.67 -3.54
C GLN A 191 -29.10 -8.24 -3.01
N LYS A 192 -28.03 -7.45 -2.96
CA LYS A 192 -28.09 -6.07 -2.48
C LYS A 192 -28.73 -5.09 -3.49
N LEU A 193 -28.48 -5.26 -4.79
CA LEU A 193 -29.01 -4.35 -5.83
C LEU A 193 -30.40 -4.77 -6.37
N GLY A 194 -30.92 -5.92 -5.95
CA GLY A 194 -32.19 -6.45 -6.45
C GLY A 194 -32.12 -6.92 -7.91
N GLY A 195 -31.04 -7.62 -8.28
CA GLY A 195 -30.87 -8.25 -9.59
C GLY A 195 -29.59 -7.86 -10.33
N LYS A 196 -29.56 -8.11 -11.65
CA LYS A 196 -28.43 -7.79 -12.53
C LYS A 196 -28.42 -6.30 -12.89
N LYS A 197 -28.07 -5.48 -11.89
CA LYS A 197 -27.92 -4.03 -12.04
C LYS A 197 -26.48 -3.64 -11.74
N ARG A 198 -25.99 -2.60 -12.42
CA ARG A 198 -24.67 -2.03 -12.11
C ARG A 198 -24.66 -1.36 -10.74
N GLY A 199 -25.77 -0.75 -10.34
CA GLY A 199 -25.79 0.25 -9.28
C GLY A 199 -26.00 1.60 -9.90
#